data_AF-A0A177YHF0-F1
#
_entry.id   AF-A0A177YHF0-F1
#
_cell.length_a   1.000
_cell.length_b   1.000
_cell.length_c   1.000
_cell.angle_alpha   90.00
_cell.angle_beta   90.00
_cell.angle_gamma   90.00
#
_symmetry.space_group_name_H-M   'P 1'
#
loop_
_entity.id
_entity.type
_entity.pdbx_description
1 polymer ?
#
loop_
_entity_poly.entity_id
_entity_poly.type
_entity_poly.pdbx_seq_one_letter_code
_entity_poly.pdbx_strand_id
1 'polypeptide(L)'
;MTTVADADNAELHRVCFLLKLRPDRVQDYLAAHEHVWPDMLDALRDTGWKNYSLFLRPEDGLVVGYVESKDPAAMTAAMSATDVDARWQRNMAEYFEPAARPDAPLEFLTHYFHLP
;
A
#
# COMPACT_ATOMS: atom_id res chain seq x y z
N MET A 1 26.80 -3.87 -19.73
CA MET A 1 27.27 -4.35 -18.41
C MET A 1 27.02 -3.20 -17.45
N THR A 2 25.82 -3.17 -16.87
CA THR A 2 25.45 -2.14 -15.89
C THR A 2 26.03 -2.58 -14.55
N THR A 3 26.75 -1.69 -13.87
CA THR A 3 27.47 -2.05 -12.63
C THR A 3 26.50 -2.09 -11.45
N VAL A 4 26.86 -2.79 -10.37
CA VAL A 4 26.05 -2.85 -9.13
C VAL A 4 25.79 -1.45 -8.55
N ALA A 5 26.67 -0.47 -8.83
CA ALA A 5 26.51 0.91 -8.41
C ALA A 5 25.37 1.67 -9.12
N ASP A 6 24.98 1.26 -10.33
CA ASP A 6 23.87 1.88 -11.07
C ASP A 6 22.49 1.39 -10.55
N ALA A 7 22.45 0.24 -9.87
CA ALA A 7 21.21 -0.32 -9.31
C ALA A 7 20.74 0.43 -8.04
N ASP A 8 21.67 1.09 -7.34
CA ASP A 8 21.41 1.88 -6.12
C ASP A 8 20.94 3.31 -6.43
N ASN A 9 21.00 3.75 -7.68
CA ASN A 9 20.55 5.08 -8.11
C ASN A 9 19.26 5.05 -8.96
N ALA A 10 18.50 3.97 -8.89
CA ALA A 10 17.18 3.92 -9.53
C ALA A 10 16.25 4.92 -8.84
N GLU A 11 15.72 5.88 -9.61
CA GLU A 11 14.70 6.81 -9.10
C GLU A 11 13.52 6.01 -8.56
N LEU A 12 13.19 6.24 -7.29
CA LEU A 12 11.99 5.69 -6.68
C LEU A 12 10.78 6.50 -7.15
N HIS A 13 9.80 5.81 -7.72
CA HIS A 13 8.49 6.38 -8.01
C HIS A 13 7.74 6.60 -6.70
N ARG A 14 7.46 7.86 -6.39
CA ARG A 14 6.52 8.27 -5.34
C ARG A 14 5.10 8.13 -5.89
N VAL A 15 4.31 7.22 -5.35
CA VAL A 15 2.92 7.00 -5.79
C VAL A 15 1.96 7.07 -4.61
N CYS A 16 0.78 7.62 -4.89
CA CYS A 16 -0.33 7.61 -3.95
C CYS A 16 -1.48 6.77 -4.49
N PHE A 17 -2.25 6.15 -3.61
CA PHE A 17 -3.51 5.47 -3.93
C PHE A 17 -4.57 5.81 -2.89
N LEU A 18 -5.83 5.58 -3.21
CA LEU A 18 -6.96 5.85 -2.32
C LEU A 18 -7.67 4.56 -1.92
N LEU A 19 -8.09 4.50 -0.66
CA LEU A 19 -9.02 3.49 -0.16
C LEU A 19 -10.18 4.18 0.56
N LYS A 20 -11.30 3.48 0.71
CA LYS A 20 -12.49 3.99 1.40
C LYS A 20 -12.93 3.04 2.51
N LEU A 21 -12.68 3.45 3.75
CA LEU A 21 -13.17 2.76 4.92
C LEU A 21 -14.65 3.04 5.14
N ARG A 22 -15.35 2.07 5.70
CA ARG A 22 -16.67 2.29 6.27
C ARG A 22 -16.52 3.22 7.50
N PRO A 23 -17.29 4.30 7.61
CA PRO A 23 -17.16 5.24 8.74
C PRO A 23 -17.31 4.56 10.11
N ASP A 24 -18.17 3.53 10.21
CA ASP A 24 -18.41 2.79 11.45
C ASP A 24 -17.32 1.76 11.80
N ARG A 25 -16.28 1.62 10.96
CA ARG A 25 -15.18 0.66 11.13
C ARG A 25 -13.80 1.31 11.22
N VAL A 26 -13.72 2.63 11.17
CA VAL A 26 -12.46 3.37 11.18
C VAL A 26 -11.59 3.03 12.39
N GLN A 27 -12.17 3.00 13.60
CA GLN A 27 -11.39 2.72 14.81
C GLN A 27 -10.84 1.29 14.83
N ASP A 28 -11.64 0.31 14.39
CA ASP A 28 -11.21 -1.09 14.30
C ASP A 28 -10.07 -1.26 13.28
N TYR A 29 -10.17 -0.56 12.14
CA TYR A 29 -9.11 -0.56 11.13
C TYR A 29 -7.79 0.01 11.67
N LEU A 30 -7.84 1.13 12.41
CA LEU A 30 -6.65 1.73 13.03
C LEU A 30 -6.02 0.78 14.06
N ALA A 31 -6.83 0.19 14.93
CA ALA A 31 -6.37 -0.77 15.93
C ALA A 31 -5.71 -2.01 15.28
N ALA A 32 -6.24 -2.49 14.16
CA ALA A 32 -5.64 -3.59 13.41
C ALA A 32 -4.25 -3.21 12.83
N HIS A 33 -4.02 -1.94 12.49
CA HIS A 33 -2.75 -1.42 11.97
C HIS A 33 -1.72 -1.09 13.06
N GLU A 34 -2.09 -1.10 14.33
CA GLU A 34 -1.11 -1.06 15.44
C GLU A 34 -0.30 -2.36 15.55
N HIS A 35 -0.88 -3.47 15.07
CA HIS A 35 -0.32 -4.82 15.21
C HIS A 35 -0.30 -5.57 13.87
N VAL A 36 0.26 -4.92 12.83
CA VAL A 36 0.44 -5.55 11.51
C VAL A 36 1.27 -6.83 11.66
N TRP A 37 0.84 -7.89 10.97
CA TRP A 37 1.49 -9.19 11.09
C TRP A 37 2.95 -9.13 10.62
N PRO A 38 3.89 -9.80 11.32
CA PRO A 38 5.30 -9.78 10.92
C PRO A 38 5.54 -10.27 9.49
N ASP A 39 4.86 -11.35 9.07
CA ASP A 39 4.95 -11.91 7.71
C ASP A 39 4.44 -10.94 6.63
N MET A 40 3.42 -10.15 6.95
CA MET A 40 2.91 -9.08 6.09
C MET A 40 3.95 -7.96 5.92
N LEU A 41 4.58 -7.53 7.01
CA LEU A 41 5.63 -6.51 6.96
C LEU A 41 6.85 -6.98 6.15
N ASP A 42 7.24 -8.25 6.30
CA ASP A 42 8.34 -8.83 5.53
C ASP A 42 8.00 -8.92 4.04
N ALA A 43 6.78 -9.38 3.70
CA ALA A 43 6.32 -9.39 2.31
C ALA A 43 6.33 -8.00 1.67
N LEU A 44 5.88 -6.96 2.38
CA LEU A 44 5.95 -5.57 1.90
C LEU A 44 7.40 -5.14 1.60
N ARG A 45 8.34 -5.43 2.52
CA ARG A 45 9.75 -5.09 2.35
C ARG A 45 10.38 -5.80 1.15
N ASP A 46 10.09 -7.09 1.00
CA ASP A 46 10.66 -7.97 -0.03
C ASP A 46 10.11 -7.68 -1.41
N THR A 47 8.85 -7.24 -1.50
CA THR A 47 8.17 -6.91 -2.77
C THR A 47 8.39 -5.47 -3.21
N GLY A 48 9.17 -4.68 -2.46
CA GLY A 48 9.66 -3.38 -2.88
C GLY A 48 8.88 -2.18 -2.37
N TRP A 49 8.02 -2.33 -1.36
CA TRP A 49 7.37 -1.21 -0.70
C TRP A 49 8.38 -0.45 0.18
N LYS A 50 8.70 0.79 -0.19
CA LYS A 50 9.59 1.68 0.57
C LYS A 50 8.81 2.90 1.06
N ASN A 51 9.20 3.42 2.23
CA ASN A 51 8.57 4.58 2.88
C ASN A 51 7.02 4.54 2.89
N TYR A 52 6.45 3.34 3.04
CA TYR A 52 5.01 3.13 2.98
C TYR A 52 4.29 3.77 4.17
N SER A 53 3.34 4.64 3.89
CA SER A 53 2.54 5.36 4.88
C SER A 53 1.07 5.39 4.50
N LEU A 54 0.19 5.36 5.50
CA LEU A 54 -1.25 5.50 5.35
C LEU A 54 -1.73 6.70 6.16
N PHE A 55 -2.54 7.55 5.53
CA PHE A 55 -3.12 8.74 6.14
C PHE A 55 -4.64 8.63 6.05
N LEU A 56 -5.33 8.98 7.14
CA LEU A 56 -6.78 8.90 7.22
C LEU A 56 -7.37 10.32 7.31
N ARG A 57 -8.44 10.57 6.57
CA ARG A 57 -9.39 11.65 6.82
C ARG A 57 -10.60 11.06 7.57
N PRO A 58 -10.72 11.27 8.89
CA PRO A 58 -11.70 10.55 9.71
C PRO A 58 -13.15 10.87 9.38
N GLU A 59 -13.43 12.07 8.86
CA GLU A 59 -14.80 12.57 8.64
C GLU A 59 -15.56 11.74 7.61
N ASP A 60 -14.85 11.18 6.64
CA ASP A 60 -15.45 10.39 5.57
C ASP A 60 -14.75 9.05 5.33
N GLY A 61 -13.77 8.66 6.15
CA GLY A 61 -13.08 7.37 6.01
C GLY A 61 -12.19 7.26 4.78
N LEU A 62 -11.81 8.38 4.14
CA LEU A 62 -10.84 8.36 3.04
C LEU A 62 -9.45 8.03 3.59
N VAL A 63 -8.82 7.01 3.03
CA VAL A 63 -7.42 6.69 3.29
C VAL A 63 -6.58 7.04 2.06
N VAL A 64 -5.46 7.73 2.29
CA VAL A 64 -4.41 7.98 1.30
C VAL A 64 -3.23 7.09 1.64
N GLY A 65 -2.91 6.14 0.76
CA GLY A 65 -1.65 5.40 0.82
C GLY A 65 -0.58 6.11 0.04
N TYR A 66 0.62 6.19 0.60
CA TYR A 66 1.83 6.72 -0.04
C TYR A 66 2.91 5.66 -0.01
N VAL A 67 3.52 5.35 -1.15
CA VAL A 67 4.64 4.39 -1.24
C VAL A 67 5.68 4.86 -2.26
N GLU A 68 6.93 4.51 -1.98
CA GLU A 68 8.05 4.64 -2.90
C GLU A 68 8.44 3.26 -3.44
N SER A 69 8.60 3.13 -4.76
CA SER A 69 9.01 1.88 -5.40
C SER A 69 9.78 2.11 -6.69
N LYS A 70 10.70 1.20 -7.04
CA LYS A 70 11.40 1.21 -8.34
C LYS A 70 10.48 0.88 -9.52
N ASP A 71 9.44 0.10 -9.27
CA ASP A 71 8.42 -0.27 -10.27
C ASP A 71 7.11 -0.56 -9.51
N PRO A 72 6.19 0.42 -9.44
CA PRO A 72 4.92 0.24 -8.73
C PRO A 72 4.06 -0.90 -9.28
N ALA A 73 4.14 -1.21 -10.58
CA ALA A 73 3.35 -2.28 -11.18
C ALA A 73 3.93 -3.66 -10.85
N ALA A 74 5.25 -3.81 -10.89
CA ALA A 74 5.91 -5.04 -10.46
C ALA A 74 5.77 -5.26 -8.94
N MET A 75 5.83 -4.19 -8.14
CA MET A 75 5.63 -4.23 -6.69
C MET A 75 4.24 -4.76 -6.31
N THR A 76 3.18 -4.25 -6.94
CA THR A 76 1.81 -4.73 -6.67
C THR A 76 1.62 -6.16 -7.14
N ALA A 77 2.12 -6.51 -8.34
CA ALA A 77 2.05 -7.88 -8.84
C ALA A 77 2.78 -8.88 -7.94
N ALA A 78 3.96 -8.52 -7.44
CA ALA A 78 4.74 -9.36 -6.52
C ALA A 78 4.02 -9.53 -5.18
N MET A 79 3.42 -8.46 -4.64
CA MET A 79 2.66 -8.52 -3.39
C MET A 79 1.43 -9.42 -3.50
N SER A 80 0.63 -9.27 -4.57
CA SER A 80 -0.57 -10.08 -4.80
C SER A 80 -0.29 -11.55 -5.07
N ALA A 81 0.96 -11.91 -5.38
CA ALA A 81 1.38 -13.30 -5.53
C ALA A 81 1.72 -13.99 -4.19
N THR A 82 1.73 -13.26 -3.07
CA THR A 82 2.06 -13.82 -1.75
C THR A 82 0.83 -14.40 -1.05
N ASP A 83 1.00 -15.51 -0.34
CA ASP A 83 -0.09 -16.12 0.46
C ASP A 83 -0.55 -15.21 1.61
N VAL A 84 0.37 -14.41 2.17
CA VAL A 84 0.07 -13.49 3.28
C VAL A 84 -0.81 -12.32 2.83
N ASP A 85 -0.63 -11.80 1.61
CA ASP A 85 -1.52 -10.79 1.05
C ASP A 85 -2.95 -11.32 0.98
N ALA A 86 -3.17 -12.48 0.37
CA ALA A 86 -4.50 -13.08 0.28
C ALA A 86 -5.17 -13.29 1.65
N ARG A 87 -4.40 -13.66 2.69
CA ARG A 87 -4.91 -13.79 4.07
C ARG A 87 -5.27 -12.45 4.68
N TRP A 88 -4.40 -11.47 4.55
CA TRP A 88 -4.58 -10.12 5.10
C TRP A 88 -5.75 -9.41 4.44
N GLN A 89 -5.87 -9.49 3.12
CA GLN A 89 -6.98 -8.93 2.36
C GLN A 89 -8.33 -9.45 2.85
N ARG A 90 -8.45 -10.77 3.06
CA ARG A 90 -9.66 -11.37 3.63
C ARG A 90 -9.99 -10.86 5.03
N ASN A 91 -8.97 -10.61 5.86
CA ASN A 91 -9.18 -10.07 7.21
C ASN A 91 -9.59 -8.59 7.18
N MET A 92 -9.00 -7.81 6.29
CA MET A 92 -9.24 -6.37 6.20
C MET A 92 -10.52 -6.01 5.44
N ALA A 93 -11.04 -6.91 4.61
CA ALA A 93 -12.20 -6.67 3.74
C ALA A 93 -13.44 -6.15 4.47
N GLU A 94 -13.64 -6.49 5.75
CA GLU A 94 -14.82 -6.04 6.51
C GLU A 94 -14.82 -4.54 6.85
N TYR A 95 -13.65 -3.89 6.77
CA TYR A 95 -13.45 -2.48 7.09
C TYR A 95 -13.75 -1.55 5.91
N PHE A 96 -13.77 -2.06 4.68
CA PHE A 96 -13.89 -1.25 3.47
C PHE A 96 -15.32 -1.22 2.92
N GLU A 97 -15.65 -0.15 2.18
CA GLU A 97 -16.91 -0.11 1.43
C GLU A 97 -16.91 -1.17 0.31
N PRO A 98 -18.07 -1.79 -0.02
CA PRO A 98 -18.15 -2.87 -1.00
C PRO A 98 -17.65 -2.54 -2.41
N ALA A 99 -17.61 -1.25 -2.78
CA ALA A 99 -17.07 -0.75 -4.04
C ALA A 99 -15.57 -0.42 -3.98
N ALA A 100 -15.01 -0.33 -2.78
CA ALA A 100 -13.59 -0.08 -2.49
C ALA A 100 -12.97 -1.34 -1.90
N ARG A 101 -13.20 -2.50 -2.54
CA ARG A 101 -12.65 -3.76 -2.04
C ARG A 101 -11.12 -3.70 -2.08
N PRO A 102 -10.45 -4.23 -1.05
CA PRO A 102 -8.99 -4.11 -0.96
C PRO A 102 -8.26 -5.11 -1.89
N ASP A 103 -8.99 -6.05 -2.53
CA ASP A 103 -8.50 -6.96 -3.58
C ASP A 103 -8.53 -6.37 -5.00
N ALA A 104 -9.07 -5.17 -5.19
CA ALA A 104 -9.00 -4.47 -6.47
C ALA A 104 -7.55 -4.02 -6.75
N PRO A 105 -7.09 -4.01 -8.02
CA PRO A 105 -5.79 -3.46 -8.35
C PRO A 105 -5.67 -2.02 -7.85
N LEU A 106 -4.55 -1.69 -7.21
CA LEU A 106 -4.29 -0.32 -6.78
C LEU A 106 -4.24 0.61 -7.99
N GLU A 107 -5.14 1.59 -8.02
CA GLU A 107 -5.08 2.69 -8.96
C GLU A 107 -4.24 3.83 -8.36
N PHE A 108 -3.12 4.13 -9.01
CA PHE A 108 -2.24 5.20 -8.56
C PHE A 108 -2.70 6.57 -9.07
N LEU A 109 -2.65 7.57 -8.19
CA LEU A 109 -2.94 8.96 -8.52
C LEU A 109 -1.83 9.58 -9.38
N THR A 110 -2.20 10.57 -10.20
CA THR A 110 -1.25 11.35 -10.99
C THR A 110 -0.34 12.17 -10.07
N HIS A 111 0.92 11.76 -9.99
CA HIS A 111 1.97 12.53 -9.35
C HIS A 111 2.45 13.66 -10.30
N TYR A 112 2.04 14.90 -10.03
CA TYR A 112 2.30 16.04 -10.93
C TYR A 112 3.40 16.99 -10.46
N PHE A 113 3.79 16.93 -9.18
CA PHE A 113 4.77 17.84 -8.57
C PHE A 113 5.41 17.23 -7.32
N HIS A 114 6.73 17.41 -7.19
CA HIS A 114 7.51 17.13 -5.98
C HIS A 114 8.64 18.16 -5.87
N LEU A 115 8.86 18.68 -4.65
CA LEU A 115 10.04 19.43 -4.28
C LEU A 115 10.89 18.55 -3.35
N PRO A 116 12.14 18.21 -3.72
CA PRO A 116 13.06 17.44 -2.87
C PRO A 116 13.45 18.15 -1.57
#